data_AF-A0A849X3P8-F1
#
_entry.id   AF-A0A849X3P8-F1
#
_cell.length_a   1.000
_cell.length_b   1.000
_cell.length_c   1.000
_cell.angle_alpha   90.00
_cell.angle_beta   90.00
_cell.angle_gamma   90.00
#
_symmetry.space_group_name_H-M   'P 1'
#
loop_
_entity.id
_entity.type
_entity.pdbx_description
1 polymer ?
#
loop_
_entity_poly.entity_id
_entity_poly.type
_entity_poly.pdbx_seq_one_letter_code
_entity_poly.pdbx_strand_id
1 'polypeptide(L)'
;MEIQPGATAELAVTVTPELTAHAMGNVGVHVYATPYLVCLLEDVAAAVITPHLPAGAGTVGTFVEMRHLAATPVGMTVRARATLLETDGR
;
A
#
# COMPACT_ATOMS: atom_id res chain seq x y z
N MET A 1 -14.96 -15.52 -5.61
CA MET A 1 -15.00 -14.06 -5.72
C MET A 1 -15.16 -13.71 -7.19
N GLU A 2 -16.14 -12.91 -7.58
CA GLU A 2 -16.26 -12.41 -8.95
C GLU A 2 -15.62 -11.02 -9.02
N ILE A 3 -14.31 -10.99 -9.21
CA ILE A 3 -13.56 -9.79 -9.55
C ILE A 3 -12.81 -10.05 -10.86
N GLN A 4 -12.91 -9.11 -11.79
CA GLN A 4 -12.29 -9.25 -13.10
C GLN A 4 -10.86 -8.68 -13.06
N PRO A 5 -9.87 -9.37 -13.67
CA PRO A 5 -8.57 -8.78 -13.93
C PRO A 5 -8.68 -7.41 -14.61
N GLY A 6 -7.82 -6.49 -14.20
CA GLY A 6 -7.87 -5.09 -14.62
C GLY A 6 -8.65 -4.17 -13.68
N ALA A 7 -9.33 -4.69 -12.64
CA ALA A 7 -9.89 -3.85 -11.58
C ALA A 7 -8.79 -3.02 -10.90
N THR A 8 -9.07 -1.73 -10.65
CA THR A 8 -8.07 -0.80 -10.10
C THR A 8 -8.60 0.00 -8.93
N ALA A 9 -7.71 0.37 -8.01
CA ALA A 9 -7.96 1.33 -6.96
C ALA A 9 -6.75 2.28 -6.86
N GLU A 10 -6.98 3.46 -6.29
CA GLU A 10 -5.95 4.46 -6.05
C GLU A 10 -6.13 5.04 -4.65
N LEU A 11 -5.03 5.19 -3.91
CA LEU A 11 -4.99 5.84 -2.61
C LEU A 11 -3.84 6.85 -2.60
N ALA A 12 -3.99 7.87 -1.75
CA ALA A 12 -2.97 8.86 -1.53
C ALA A 12 -2.82 9.16 -0.04
N VAL A 13 -1.59 9.42 0.39
CA VAL A 13 -1.24 9.80 1.75
C VAL A 13 -0.27 10.96 1.72
N THR A 14 -0.50 11.96 2.58
CA THR A 14 0.48 13.02 2.82
C THR A 14 1.46 12.53 3.86
N VAL A 15 2.76 12.63 3.59
CA VAL A 15 3.81 12.21 4.51
C VAL A 15 3.81 13.14 5.73
N THR A 16 3.42 12.61 6.88
CA THR A 16 3.50 13.30 8.16
C THR A 16 4.76 12.87 8.92
N PRO A 17 5.18 13.57 9.99
CA PRO A 17 6.32 13.18 10.80
C PRO A 17 6.24 11.73 11.33
N GLU A 18 5.04 11.24 11.64
CA GLU A 18 4.79 9.90 12.15
C GLU A 18 5.01 8.80 11.09
N LEU A 19 4.92 9.16 9.81
CA LEU A 19 5.13 8.26 8.67
C LEU A 19 6.59 8.19 8.21
N THR A 20 7.51 8.81 8.96
CA THR A 20 8.92 8.87 8.59
C THR A 20 9.70 7.66 9.09
N ALA A 21 10.82 7.36 8.44
CA ALA A 21 11.75 6.34 8.92
C ALA A 21 12.30 6.69 10.31
N HIS A 22 12.45 7.99 10.62
CA HIS A 22 12.79 8.48 11.96
C HIS A 22 11.80 8.01 13.02
N ALA A 23 10.49 8.16 12.79
CA ALA A 23 9.46 7.71 13.71
C ALA A 23 9.47 6.18 13.91
N MET A 24 9.99 5.43 12.94
CA MET A 24 10.19 3.98 13.02
C MET A 24 11.52 3.55 13.66
N GLY A 25 12.32 4.49 14.17
CA GLY A 25 13.59 4.21 14.85
C GLY A 25 14.85 4.42 14.00
N ASN A 26 14.74 4.81 12.72
CA ASN A 26 15.89 5.23 11.92
C ASN A 26 16.21 6.70 12.18
N VAL A 27 16.83 6.97 13.33
CA VAL A 27 17.05 8.32 13.86
C VAL A 27 17.71 9.26 12.84
N GLY A 28 17.13 10.43 12.61
CA GLY A 28 17.62 11.44 11.66
C GLY A 28 17.08 11.33 10.22
N VAL A 29 16.36 10.26 9.87
CA VAL A 29 15.85 10.04 8.50
C VAL A 29 14.39 10.50 8.37
N HIS A 30 14.20 11.79 8.07
CA HIS A 30 12.89 12.47 8.01
C HIS A 30 12.19 12.36 6.64
N VAL A 31 12.13 11.15 6.10
CA VAL A 31 11.46 10.84 4.83
C VAL A 31 10.55 9.62 5.00
N TYR A 32 9.58 9.47 4.11
CA TYR A 32 8.60 8.39 4.12
C TYR A 32 9.27 7.02 4.22
N ALA A 33 8.89 6.23 5.22
CA ALA A 33 9.57 4.98 5.51
C ALA A 33 9.19 3.88 4.50
N THR A 34 10.15 3.02 4.17
CA THR A 34 9.92 1.81 3.35
C THR A 34 8.77 0.94 3.88
N PRO A 35 8.62 0.70 5.20
CA PRO A 35 7.48 -0.06 5.70
C PRO A 35 6.14 0.61 5.46
N TYR A 36 6.05 1.95 5.60
CA TYR A 36 4.80 2.66 5.29
C TYR A 36 4.46 2.63 3.80
N LEU A 37 5.46 2.63 2.92
CA LEU A 37 5.23 2.41 1.49
C LEU A 37 4.64 1.02 1.24
N VAL A 38 5.14 -0.03 1.91
CA VAL A 38 4.55 -1.38 1.83
C VAL A 38 3.10 -1.36 2.33
N CYS A 39 2.82 -0.73 3.48
CA CYS A 39 1.45 -0.61 3.99
C CYS A 39 0.53 0.09 2.99
N LEU A 40 0.95 1.19 2.37
CA LEU A 40 0.13 1.89 1.37
C LEU A 40 -0.15 1.01 0.14
N LEU A 41 0.83 0.19 -0.28
CA LEU A 41 0.68 -0.77 -1.38
C LEU A 41 -0.30 -1.89 -1.01
N GLU A 42 -0.24 -2.40 0.22
CA GLU A 42 -1.19 -3.38 0.75
C GLU A 42 -2.60 -2.80 0.86
N ASP A 43 -2.74 -1.57 1.38
CA ASP A 43 -4.03 -0.89 1.54
C ASP A 43 -4.71 -0.67 0.18
N VAL A 44 -3.98 -0.22 -0.84
CA VAL A 44 -4.55 -0.01 -2.16
C VAL A 44 -4.88 -1.33 -2.87
N ALA A 45 -4.11 -2.40 -2.62
CA ALA A 45 -4.46 -3.73 -3.09
C ALA A 45 -5.73 -4.26 -2.40
N ALA A 46 -5.83 -4.12 -1.09
CA ALA A 46 -7.03 -4.49 -0.33
C ALA A 46 -8.25 -3.68 -0.78
N ALA A 47 -8.09 -2.40 -1.13
CA ALA A 47 -9.18 -1.58 -1.67
C ALA A 47 -9.74 -2.10 -2.99
N VAL A 48 -8.93 -2.75 -3.84
CA VAL A 48 -9.42 -3.45 -5.05
C VAL A 48 -10.31 -4.64 -4.67
N ILE A 49 -9.92 -5.40 -3.65
CA ILE A 49 -10.53 -6.70 -3.32
C ILE A 49 -11.74 -6.57 -2.39
N THR A 50 -11.71 -5.61 -1.45
CA THR A 50 -12.68 -5.47 -0.35
C THR A 50 -14.14 -5.42 -0.80
N PRO A 51 -14.52 -4.70 -1.88
CA PRO A 51 -15.91 -4.67 -2.35
C PRO A 51 -16.46 -6.03 -2.83
N HIS A 52 -15.57 -7.00 -3.08
CA HIS A 52 -15.90 -8.32 -3.62
C HIS A 52 -15.78 -9.44 -2.57
N LEU A 53 -15.38 -9.11 -1.33
CA LEU A 53 -15.25 -10.07 -0.25
C LEU A 53 -16.62 -10.45 0.34
N PRO A 54 -16.83 -11.73 0.70
CA PRO A 54 -17.96 -12.12 1.53
C PRO A 54 -17.95 -11.38 2.88
N ALA A 55 -19.13 -11.24 3.49
CA ALA A 55 -19.24 -10.67 4.82
C ALA A 55 -18.38 -11.45 5.83
N GLY A 56 -17.56 -10.74 6.60
CA GLY A 56 -16.66 -11.33 7.59
C GLY A 56 -15.35 -11.92 7.02
N ALA A 57 -15.14 -11.88 5.71
CA ALA A 57 -13.86 -12.25 5.10
C ALA A 57 -12.85 -11.10 5.15
N GLY A 58 -11.56 -11.45 5.13
CA GLY A 58 -10.44 -10.51 5.06
C GLY A 58 -9.36 -11.04 4.12
N THR A 59 -8.34 -10.21 3.87
CA THR A 59 -7.18 -10.58 3.04
C THR A 59 -5.89 -10.44 3.85
N VAL A 60 -4.84 -11.12 3.41
CA VAL A 60 -3.49 -11.00 3.97
C VAL A 60 -2.47 -11.00 2.84
N GLY A 61 -1.51 -10.08 2.90
CA GLY A 61 -0.36 -10.07 1.99
C GLY A 61 0.57 -11.25 2.29
N THR A 62 0.90 -12.05 1.28
CA THR A 62 1.81 -13.20 1.42
C THR A 62 3.17 -12.99 0.75
N PHE A 63 3.25 -12.03 -0.16
CA PHE A 63 4.47 -11.69 -0.88
C PHE A 63 4.45 -10.21 -1.28
N VAL A 64 5.60 -9.54 -1.14
CA VAL A 64 5.82 -8.19 -1.63
C VAL A 64 7.19 -8.10 -2.28
N GLU A 65 7.22 -7.58 -3.50
CA GLU A 65 8.45 -7.20 -4.20
C GLU A 65 8.31 -5.77 -4.69
N MET A 66 9.24 -4.91 -4.30
CA MET A 66 9.23 -3.50 -4.73
C MET A 66 10.62 -2.88 -4.68
N ARG A 67 10.77 -1.75 -5.38
CA ARG A 67 11.98 -0.92 -5.35
C ARG A 67 11.61 0.46 -4.84
N HIS A 68 12.23 0.88 -3.73
CA HIS A 68 12.08 2.22 -3.18
C HIS A 68 13.14 3.14 -3.79
N LEU A 69 12.78 3.83 -4.89
CA LEU A 69 13.75 4.48 -5.78
C LEU A 69 14.20 5.87 -5.32
N ALA A 70 13.35 6.58 -4.59
CA ALA A 70 13.60 7.95 -4.18
C ALA A 70 12.96 8.24 -2.83
N ALA A 71 13.60 9.08 -2.04
CA ALA A 71 13.08 9.53 -0.76
C ALA A 71 11.93 10.53 -0.96
N THR A 72 10.90 10.46 -0.11
CA THR A 72 9.78 11.42 -0.12
C THR A 72 9.72 12.20 1.21
N PRO A 73 10.09 13.49 1.24
CA PRO A 73 10.03 14.35 2.42
C PRO A 73 8.62 14.53 3.02
N VAL A 74 8.60 14.91 4.31
CA VAL A 74 7.38 15.36 5.01
C VAL A 74 6.68 16.50 4.24
N GLY A 75 5.35 16.44 4.19
CA GLY A 75 4.49 17.41 3.49
C GLY A 75 4.23 17.08 2.02
N MET A 76 5.00 16.16 1.42
CA MET A 76 4.69 15.66 0.07
C MET A 76 3.61 14.58 0.10
N THR A 77 2.93 14.38 -1.02
CA THR A 77 1.92 13.33 -1.18
C THR A 77 2.50 12.13 -1.93
N VAL A 78 2.33 10.95 -1.35
CA VAL A 78 2.59 9.66 -2.00
C VAL A 78 1.27 9.11 -2.51
N ARG A 79 1.25 8.67 -3.77
CA ARG A 79 0.09 8.06 -4.41
C ARG A 79 0.42 6.64 -4.83
N ALA A 80 -0.46 5.70 -4.52
CA ALA A 80 -0.35 4.32 -4.92
C ALA A 80 -1.57 3.91 -5.74
N ARG A 81 -1.34 3.08 -6.75
CA ARG A 81 -2.39 2.50 -7.59
C ARG A 81 -2.18 1.00 -7.68
N ALA A 82 -3.23 0.23 -7.44
CA ALA A 82 -3.24 -1.21 -7.67
C ALA A 82 -4.01 -1.55 -8.93
N THR A 83 -3.63 -2.66 -9.54
CA THR A 83 -4.38 -3.32 -10.63
C THR A 83 -4.38 -4.81 -10.34
N LEU A 84 -5.56 -5.43 -10.30
CA LEU A 84 -5.68 -6.88 -10.19
C LEU A 84 -5.16 -7.52 -11.47
N LEU A 85 -4.17 -8.40 -11.35
CA LEU A 85 -3.60 -9.11 -12.52
C LEU A 85 -4.25 -10.46 -12.75
N GLU A 86 -4.51 -11.22 -11.70
CA GLU A 86 -5.06 -12.57 -11.77
C GLU A 86 -5.77 -12.97 -10.47
N THR A 87 -6.54 -14.06 -10.53
CA THR A 87 -7.14 -14.74 -9.38
C THR A 87 -6.95 -16.25 -9.55
N ASP A 88 -6.50 -16.94 -8.51
CA ASP A 88 -6.18 -18.39 -8.56
C ASP A 88 -7.06 -19.25 -7.63
N GLY A 89 -8.18 -18.69 -7.15
CA GLY A 89 -9.17 -19.41 -6.33
C GLY A 89 -8.99 -19.27 -4.82
N ARG A 90 -8.13 -18.37 -4.35
CA ARG A 90 -8.00 -17.97 -2.94
C ARG A 90 -8.54 -16.57 -2.68
#